data_AF-A0ABD3NV63-F1
#
_entry.id   AF-A0ABD3NV63-F1
#
_cell.length_a   1.000
_cell.length_b   1.000
_cell.length_c   1.000
_cell.angle_alpha   90.00
_cell.angle_beta   90.00
_cell.angle_gamma   90.00
#
_symmetry.space_group_name_H-M   'P 1'
#
loop_
_entity.id
_entity.type
_entity.pdbx_description
1 polymer ?
#
loop_
_entity_poly.entity_id
_entity_poly.type
_entity_poly.pdbx_seq_one_letter_code
_entity_poly.pdbx_strand_id
1 'polypeptide(L)'
;MSSAGPPMKISEPNSAEYIRPSARANSRERPSQQQRQITNSSLHECDWISTSLCLPPLDAHGGEVMYLRLPAHQSEASRLKQHGGEGYSSEYDNRLSLMQLDNYLATIPQLVLSTQRLLHGDFATKNNMSNQHDHGEYFRRTLGKQGNQNSRSSNDMQMHQSAPPHHRLITSANSGRVINVLQGEIAHCTASQADILVSDGATTCHIVALWSRYIDSKSDEGQDFIDTIFNGSALATLTHIDGPGYERCVRDAIYEHIKYHSGQSWQITDNNYTADVINSWSHQASFGKGIIDISIHVMGGFNDKNGSSIETTSSVLKTFASVSSECNNNSFGRRLPQIRMTLKTCAVASANDDGSRCPLGRGLGLEVATGSIFLAEVDDIAEDGDIVPGASANDGISAQGPAVTVRSVRLWASSFHVPKSKQENRLIVIHRPDSDFLCIEPFFFGYHINAQRLLDYSDKKLLLATSTSPDVERLNFVGKVRESLTYMNRNKSEKIFQLGRPMKFKRVGQNGWIRITEES
;
A
#
# COMPACT_ATOMS: atom_id res chain seq x y z
N MET A 1 8.71 -48.49 11.49
CA MET A 1 8.64 -48.33 12.96
C MET A 1 8.99 -46.88 13.27
N SER A 2 8.00 -45.99 13.26
CA SER A 2 8.18 -44.54 13.38
C SER A 2 7.65 -44.06 14.72
N SER A 3 8.53 -43.45 15.51
CA SER A 3 8.22 -42.84 16.79
C SER A 3 7.33 -41.60 16.60
N ALA A 4 6.09 -41.68 17.09
CA ALA A 4 5.20 -40.54 17.23
C ALA A 4 5.69 -39.64 18.37
N GLY A 5 5.92 -38.35 18.07
CA GLY A 5 6.17 -37.32 19.07
C GLY A 5 4.89 -36.94 19.82
N PRO A 6 4.99 -36.34 21.03
CA PRO A 6 3.85 -36.16 21.92
C PRO A 6 2.94 -35.00 21.47
N PRO A 7 1.63 -35.06 21.79
CA PRO A 7 0.70 -33.99 21.46
C PRO A 7 0.87 -32.77 22.38
N MET A 8 0.73 -31.59 21.77
CA MET A 8 0.72 -30.29 22.44
C MET A 8 -0.58 -30.15 23.27
N LYS A 9 -0.43 -29.91 24.59
CA LYS A 9 -1.56 -29.64 25.49
C LYS A 9 -2.15 -28.26 25.16
N ILE A 10 -3.40 -28.25 24.72
CA ILE A 10 -4.25 -27.05 24.66
C ILE A 10 -5.06 -27.06 25.96
N SER A 11 -4.90 -26.00 26.76
CA SER A 11 -5.69 -25.75 27.95
C SER A 11 -7.15 -25.46 27.56
N GLU A 12 -8.07 -26.32 28.01
CA GLU A 12 -9.51 -26.09 27.97
C GLU A 12 -9.90 -24.95 28.92
N PRO A 13 -10.85 -24.07 28.57
CA PRO A 13 -11.49 -23.20 29.55
C PRO A 13 -12.60 -23.98 30.27
N ASN A 14 -12.54 -23.93 31.59
CA ASN A 14 -13.46 -24.55 32.53
C ASN A 14 -14.93 -24.18 32.28
N SER A 15 -15.76 -25.22 32.36
CA SER A 15 -17.17 -25.32 32.76
C SER A 15 -17.89 -24.04 33.17
N ALA A 16 -19.02 -23.81 32.49
CA ALA A 16 -20.06 -22.85 32.84
C ALA A 16 -20.75 -23.21 34.16
N GLU A 17 -20.74 -22.28 35.11
CA GLU A 17 -21.63 -22.27 36.26
C GLU A 17 -22.82 -21.32 36.02
N TYR A 18 -23.99 -21.80 36.42
CA TYR A 18 -25.29 -21.13 36.44
C TYR A 18 -25.28 -19.85 37.29
N ILE A 19 -25.77 -18.71 36.77
CA ILE A 19 -26.30 -17.61 37.60
C ILE A 19 -27.59 -17.04 36.98
N ARG A 20 -28.65 -17.03 37.79
CA ARG A 20 -29.98 -16.41 37.57
C ARG A 20 -29.93 -14.87 37.73
N PRO A 21 -30.90 -14.12 37.20
CA PRO A 21 -30.82 -12.66 37.07
C PRO A 21 -31.25 -11.93 38.35
N SER A 22 -30.58 -10.81 38.69
CA SER A 22 -31.12 -9.82 39.63
C SER A 22 -30.55 -8.42 39.42
N ALA A 23 -31.49 -7.49 39.24
CA ALA A 23 -31.59 -6.10 39.70
C ALA A 23 -30.47 -5.07 39.45
N ARG A 24 -30.92 -3.99 38.79
CA ARG A 24 -30.47 -2.58 38.84
C ARG A 24 -29.54 -2.20 40.01
N ALA A 25 -28.39 -1.62 39.67
CA ALA A 25 -27.72 -0.63 40.51
C ALA A 25 -27.03 0.44 39.63
N ASN A 26 -27.35 1.71 39.89
CA ASN A 26 -26.65 2.87 39.36
C ASN A 26 -25.24 2.96 40.00
N SER A 27 -24.18 2.84 39.20
CA SER A 27 -22.82 3.18 39.64
C SER A 27 -22.24 4.29 38.77
N ARG A 28 -22.04 5.46 39.38
CA ARG A 28 -21.18 6.54 38.88
C ARG A 28 -19.75 6.02 38.80
N GLU A 29 -19.23 5.86 37.59
CA GLU A 29 -17.81 5.61 37.36
C GLU A 29 -16.99 6.85 37.76
N ARG A 30 -16.04 6.67 38.67
CA ARG A 30 -14.96 7.64 38.92
C ARG A 30 -13.87 7.39 37.87
N PRO A 31 -13.35 8.42 37.18
CA PRO A 31 -12.22 8.25 36.28
C PRO A 31 -11.00 7.76 37.06
N SER A 32 -10.44 6.62 36.63
CA SER A 32 -9.24 6.00 37.18
C SER A 32 -8.02 6.91 37.05
N GLN A 33 -7.15 6.89 38.06
CA GLN A 33 -5.90 7.68 38.15
C GLN A 33 -4.97 7.57 36.92
N GLN A 34 -5.11 6.53 36.09
CA GLN A 34 -4.37 6.38 34.83
C GLN A 34 -4.60 7.54 33.85
N GLN A 35 -5.76 8.19 33.89
CA GLN A 35 -6.08 9.29 32.95
C GLN A 35 -5.48 10.64 33.36
N ARG A 36 -4.97 10.77 34.60
CA ARG A 36 -4.31 11.99 35.10
C ARG A 36 -2.78 12.00 34.94
N GLN A 37 -2.14 10.90 34.54
CA GLN A 37 -0.70 10.89 34.26
C GLN A 37 -0.34 11.35 32.84
N ILE A 38 -1.32 11.49 31.94
CA ILE A 38 -1.07 11.95 30.55
C ILE A 38 -0.78 13.46 30.49
N THR A 39 -1.15 14.24 31.50
CA THR A 39 -1.01 15.71 31.47
C THR A 39 0.38 16.24 31.86
N ASN A 40 1.31 15.38 32.28
CA ASN A 40 2.72 15.73 32.49
C ASN A 40 3.62 15.13 31.39
N SER A 41 3.16 15.19 30.14
CA SER A 41 4.01 15.00 28.97
C SER A 41 5.00 16.16 28.90
N SER A 42 6.15 16.02 29.57
CA SER A 42 7.37 16.69 29.14
C SER A 42 7.49 16.48 27.63
N LEU A 43 7.54 17.57 26.86
CA LEU A 43 7.64 17.57 25.40
C LEU A 43 8.62 16.50 24.95
N HIS A 44 8.11 15.36 24.46
CA HIS A 44 8.96 14.33 23.91
C HIS A 44 9.56 14.91 22.62
N GLU A 45 10.82 15.32 22.68
CA GLU A 45 11.54 15.83 21.52
C GLU A 45 11.94 14.64 20.65
N CYS A 46 11.40 14.59 19.42
CA CYS A 46 11.82 13.59 18.46
C CYS A 46 13.01 14.14 17.68
N ASP A 47 14.10 13.39 17.63
CA ASP A 47 15.17 13.65 16.69
C ASP A 47 14.67 13.34 15.28
N TRP A 48 14.91 14.25 14.34
CA TRP A 48 14.50 14.11 12.94
C TRP A 48 15.72 14.08 12.02
N ILE A 49 15.75 13.12 11.11
CA ILE A 49 16.82 12.98 10.11
C ILE A 49 16.26 13.35 8.74
N SER A 50 16.93 14.27 8.06
CA SER A 50 16.64 14.57 6.65
C SER A 50 17.04 13.36 5.80
N THR A 51 16.15 12.93 4.92
CA THR A 51 16.38 11.82 4.00
C THR A 51 16.76 12.32 2.61
N SER A 52 17.03 11.39 1.70
CA SER A 52 17.21 11.67 0.27
C SER A 52 15.91 11.52 -0.55
N LEU A 53 14.77 11.29 0.11
CA LEU A 53 13.48 11.14 -0.57
C LEU A 53 12.87 12.52 -0.80
N CYS A 54 12.70 12.91 -2.06
CA CYS A 54 12.21 14.23 -2.42
C CYS A 54 10.70 14.38 -2.13
N LEU A 55 10.30 15.60 -1.82
CA LEU A 55 8.91 16.05 -1.81
C LEU A 55 8.64 16.86 -3.09
N PRO A 56 7.37 16.97 -3.53
CA PRO A 56 7.03 17.79 -4.69
C PRO A 56 7.41 19.26 -4.43
N PRO A 57 7.77 20.03 -5.48
CA PRO A 57 7.92 21.48 -5.35
C PRO A 57 6.57 22.12 -4.99
N LEU A 58 6.60 23.17 -4.19
CA LEU A 58 5.40 23.95 -3.82
C LEU A 58 4.86 24.78 -4.99
N ASP A 59 5.76 25.27 -5.82
CA ASP A 59 5.47 26.14 -6.95
C ASP A 59 5.91 25.51 -8.29
N ALA A 60 5.23 25.90 -9.36
CA ALA A 60 5.60 25.49 -10.71
C ALA A 60 6.93 26.13 -11.19
N HIS A 61 7.45 27.11 -10.45
CA HIS A 61 8.64 27.88 -10.81
C HIS A 61 9.96 27.25 -10.33
N GLY A 62 9.93 26.02 -9.83
CA GLY A 62 11.14 25.27 -9.50
C GLY A 62 11.78 25.74 -8.20
N GLY A 63 10.98 25.94 -7.14
CA GLY A 63 11.48 26.23 -5.80
C GLY A 63 12.44 25.18 -5.25
N GLU A 64 12.99 25.48 -4.07
CA GLU A 64 13.96 24.62 -3.38
C GLU A 64 13.47 23.17 -3.25
N VAL A 65 14.33 22.22 -3.59
CA VAL A 65 14.03 20.79 -3.45
C VAL A 65 13.92 20.44 -1.97
N MET A 66 12.71 20.11 -1.55
CA MET A 66 12.42 19.69 -0.19
C MET A 66 12.62 18.18 -0.05
N TYR A 67 13.12 17.74 1.10
CA TYR A 67 13.31 16.33 1.41
C TYR A 67 12.44 15.91 2.60
N LEU A 68 11.94 14.68 2.55
CA LEU A 68 11.21 14.09 3.66
C LEU A 68 12.14 13.95 4.88
N ARG A 69 11.64 14.30 6.07
CA ARG A 69 12.32 14.00 7.33
C ARG A 69 11.63 12.83 8.01
N LEU A 70 12.40 11.95 8.63
CA LEU A 70 11.87 10.81 9.37
C LEU A 70 12.40 10.82 10.81
N PRO A 71 11.65 10.28 11.78
CA PRO A 71 12.16 10.07 13.13
C PRO A 71 13.48 9.29 13.09
N ALA A 72 14.48 9.79 13.79
CA ALA A 72 15.74 9.09 13.95
C ALA A 72 15.48 7.70 14.52
N HIS A 73 16.08 6.67 13.94
CA HIS A 73 16.05 5.37 14.58
C HIS A 73 16.80 5.53 15.90
N GLN A 74 16.12 5.29 17.02
CA GLN A 74 16.83 5.11 18.28
C GLN A 74 17.74 3.89 18.09
N SER A 75 19.02 4.15 17.80
CA SER A 75 20.00 3.09 17.66
C SER A 75 20.04 2.27 18.96
N GLU A 76 20.43 0.99 18.87
CA GLU A 76 20.65 0.18 20.08
C GLU A 76 21.64 0.83 21.07
N ALA A 77 22.55 1.69 20.58
CA ALA A 77 23.46 2.46 21.42
C ALA A 77 22.74 3.49 22.32
N SER A 78 21.60 4.02 21.89
CA SER A 78 20.73 4.88 22.72
C SER A 78 19.99 4.06 23.78
N ARG A 79 19.60 2.82 23.46
CA ARG A 79 18.99 1.87 24.41
C ARG A 79 19.96 1.45 25.51
N LEU A 80 21.24 1.26 25.17
CA LEU A 80 22.28 0.88 26.14
C LEU A 80 22.56 1.96 27.20
N LYS A 81 22.31 3.24 26.89
CA LYS A 81 22.46 4.33 27.87
C LYS A 81 21.34 4.38 28.93
N GLN A 82 20.24 3.65 28.76
CA GLN A 82 19.11 3.63 29.70
C GLN A 82 19.15 2.47 30.72
N HIS A 83 20.26 1.72 30.83
CA HIS A 83 20.39 0.51 31.67
C HIS A 83 20.36 0.71 33.21
N GLY A 84 19.75 1.79 33.72
CA GLY A 84 19.58 2.03 35.16
C GLY A 84 18.16 1.87 35.72
N GLY A 85 17.13 1.70 34.89
CA GLY A 85 15.73 1.71 35.34
C GLY A 85 14.83 0.77 34.55
N GLU A 86 13.85 0.18 35.22
CA GLU A 86 13.00 -0.93 34.78
C GLU A 86 12.27 -0.70 33.43
N GLY A 87 12.76 -1.35 32.37
CA GLY A 87 12.03 -2.17 31.36
C GLY A 87 10.81 -1.65 30.56
N TYR A 88 10.14 -0.56 30.93
CA TYR A 88 8.81 -0.21 30.37
C TYR A 88 8.81 0.94 29.33
N SER A 89 9.96 1.54 29.00
CA SER A 89 9.98 2.77 28.16
C SER A 89 9.83 2.54 26.65
N SER A 90 10.32 1.42 26.10
CA SER A 90 10.59 1.36 24.64
C SER A 90 9.35 1.31 23.74
N GLU A 91 8.26 0.68 24.18
CA GLU A 91 7.05 0.61 23.37
C GLU A 91 6.32 1.96 23.35
N TYR A 92 6.29 2.64 24.49
CA TYR A 92 5.68 3.96 24.62
C TYR A 92 6.42 5.00 23.77
N ASP A 93 7.76 5.02 23.83
CA ASP A 93 8.59 5.93 23.03
C ASP A 93 8.40 5.70 21.52
N ASN A 94 8.30 4.43 21.10
CA ASN A 94 7.98 4.09 19.72
C ASN A 94 6.62 4.63 19.29
N ARG A 95 5.57 4.48 20.12
CA ARG A 95 4.23 4.99 19.81
C ARG A 95 4.21 6.51 19.71
N LEU A 96 4.91 7.22 20.60
CA LEU A 96 5.05 8.67 20.51
C LEU A 96 5.74 9.10 19.22
N SER A 97 6.84 8.42 18.84
CA SER A 97 7.55 8.68 17.59
C SER A 97 6.66 8.47 16.36
N LEU A 98 5.83 7.40 16.36
CA LEU A 98 4.87 7.14 15.28
C LEU A 98 3.78 8.22 15.21
N MET A 99 3.23 8.66 16.35
CA MET A 99 2.27 9.78 16.37
C MET A 99 2.89 11.09 15.86
N GLN A 100 4.17 11.32 16.16
CA GLN A 100 4.90 12.49 15.66
C GLN A 100 5.12 12.41 14.15
N LEU A 101 5.41 11.22 13.61
CA LEU A 101 5.46 10.98 12.16
C LEU A 101 4.12 11.29 11.49
N ASP A 102 3.01 10.77 12.05
CA ASP A 102 1.66 11.01 11.53
C ASP A 102 1.33 12.51 11.46
N ASN A 103 1.54 13.21 12.58
CA ASN A 103 1.35 14.67 12.66
C ASN A 103 2.24 15.42 11.67
N TYR A 104 3.51 15.02 11.53
CA TYR A 104 4.43 15.65 10.58
C TYR A 104 3.95 15.50 9.14
N LEU A 105 3.54 14.29 8.72
CA LEU A 105 3.01 14.04 7.38
C LEU A 105 1.78 14.90 7.08
N ALA A 106 0.89 15.06 8.06
CA ALA A 106 -0.30 15.93 7.96
C ALA A 106 0.03 17.43 7.89
N THR A 107 1.27 17.84 8.16
CA THR A 107 1.69 19.25 8.11
C THR A 107 2.46 19.62 6.83
N ILE A 108 2.92 18.65 6.03
CA ILE A 108 3.65 18.92 4.79
C ILE A 108 2.65 19.42 3.73
N PRO A 109 2.70 20.71 3.32
CA PRO A 109 1.66 21.28 2.47
C PRO A 109 1.47 20.54 1.14
N GLN A 110 2.55 20.07 0.52
CA GLN A 110 2.50 19.37 -0.76
C GLN A 110 1.79 18.01 -0.64
N LEU A 111 2.05 17.28 0.44
CA LEU A 111 1.38 16.02 0.70
C LEU A 111 -0.09 16.26 1.05
N VAL A 112 -0.39 17.24 1.91
CA VAL A 112 -1.77 17.62 2.26
C VAL A 112 -2.59 17.95 1.01
N LEU A 113 -2.07 18.79 0.11
CA LEU A 113 -2.76 19.15 -1.13
C LEU A 113 -3.00 17.92 -2.03
N SER A 114 -1.98 17.07 -2.18
CA SER A 114 -2.11 15.84 -2.99
C SER A 114 -3.12 14.85 -2.41
N THR A 115 -3.14 14.71 -1.08
CA THR A 115 -4.07 13.84 -0.34
C THR A 115 -5.48 14.38 -0.42
N GLN A 116 -5.68 15.69 -0.24
CA GLN A 116 -6.99 16.32 -0.43
C GLN A 116 -7.51 16.15 -1.85
N ARG A 117 -6.64 16.29 -2.87
CA ARG A 117 -7.01 16.04 -4.26
C ARG A 117 -7.44 14.59 -4.47
N LEU A 118 -6.70 13.62 -3.92
CA LEU A 118 -7.05 12.20 -4.03
C LEU A 118 -8.39 11.90 -3.35
N LEU A 119 -8.56 12.35 -2.09
CA LEU A 119 -9.71 11.98 -1.26
C LEU A 119 -10.97 12.79 -1.57
N HIS A 120 -10.86 14.03 -2.05
CA HIS A 120 -12.02 14.92 -2.24
C HIS A 120 -12.15 15.47 -3.67
N GLY A 121 -11.23 15.13 -4.57
CA GLY A 121 -11.20 15.62 -5.94
C GLY A 121 -10.74 17.08 -6.08
N ASP A 122 -10.58 17.53 -7.33
CA ASP A 122 -10.08 18.88 -7.64
C ASP A 122 -11.08 20.00 -7.33
N PHE A 123 -12.38 19.70 -7.23
CA PHE A 123 -13.38 20.73 -6.91
C PHE A 123 -13.28 21.21 -5.47
N ALA A 124 -12.89 20.34 -4.53
CA ALA A 124 -12.74 20.71 -3.13
C ALA A 124 -11.53 21.62 -2.88
N THR A 125 -10.44 21.45 -3.64
CA THR A 125 -9.20 22.21 -3.44
C THR A 125 -9.35 23.68 -3.83
N LYS A 126 -10.12 23.99 -4.88
CA LYS A 126 -10.35 25.37 -5.33
C LYS A 126 -11.06 26.24 -4.30
N ASN A 127 -11.99 25.67 -3.53
CA ASN A 127 -12.74 26.41 -2.49
C ASN A 127 -11.94 26.58 -1.18
N ASN A 128 -10.98 25.69 -0.91
CA ASN A 128 -10.17 25.76 0.31
C ASN A 128 -8.97 26.71 0.17
N MET A 129 -8.37 26.83 -1.02
CA MET A 129 -7.24 27.76 -1.21
C MET A 129 -7.64 29.23 -1.04
N SER A 130 -8.89 29.60 -1.35
CA SER A 130 -9.41 30.94 -1.05
C SER A 130 -9.54 31.22 0.46
N ASN A 131 -9.66 30.18 1.28
CA ASN A 131 -9.79 30.29 2.75
C ASN A 131 -8.47 30.00 3.49
N GLN A 132 -7.41 29.52 2.80
CA GLN A 132 -6.14 29.17 3.45
C GLN A 132 -5.35 30.37 3.96
N HIS A 133 -5.66 31.60 3.53
CA HIS A 133 -5.11 32.80 4.16
C HIS A 133 -5.52 32.95 5.64
N ASP A 134 -6.58 32.26 6.11
CA ASP A 134 -7.02 32.27 7.51
C ASP A 134 -6.71 30.97 8.29
N HIS A 135 -6.35 29.86 7.61
CA HIS A 135 -6.20 28.55 8.27
C HIS A 135 -4.88 28.34 9.03
N GLY A 136 -3.86 29.18 8.82
CA GLY A 136 -2.62 29.14 9.60
C GLY A 136 -2.81 29.39 11.11
N GLU A 137 -3.92 30.04 11.49
CA GLU A 137 -4.31 30.26 12.89
C GLU A 137 -5.07 29.07 13.50
N TYR A 138 -5.76 28.26 12.68
CA TYR A 138 -6.67 27.22 13.18
C TYR A 138 -5.92 25.98 13.71
N PHE A 139 -4.85 25.56 13.02
CA PHE A 139 -4.02 24.44 13.48
C PHE A 139 -3.09 24.82 14.66
N ARG A 140 -2.75 26.11 14.80
CA ARG A 140 -1.99 26.64 15.95
C ARG A 140 -2.81 26.64 17.24
N ARG A 141 -4.14 26.81 17.16
CA ARG A 141 -5.02 26.83 18.35
C ARG A 141 -5.23 25.45 18.97
N THR A 142 -5.05 24.36 18.23
CA THR A 142 -5.14 23.00 18.77
C THR A 142 -3.93 22.58 19.61
N LEU A 143 -2.80 23.30 19.50
CA LEU A 143 -1.55 22.98 20.21
C LEU A 143 -1.14 24.03 21.26
N GLY A 144 -1.92 25.10 21.47
CA GLY A 144 -1.54 26.13 22.42
C GLY A 144 -2.72 26.96 22.91
N LYS A 145 -3.38 26.50 23.99
CA LYS A 145 -4.05 27.32 25.03
C LYS A 145 -4.71 26.42 26.08
N GLN A 146 -3.91 25.89 27.01
CA GLN A 146 -4.42 25.62 28.36
C GLN A 146 -4.37 26.93 29.14
N GLY A 147 -5.47 27.70 29.07
CA GLY A 147 -5.57 28.99 29.70
C GLY A 147 -7.03 29.34 29.97
N ASN A 148 -7.56 28.74 31.04
CA ASN A 148 -8.59 29.27 31.93
C ASN A 148 -9.55 30.33 31.33
N GLN A 149 -10.79 29.92 30.96
CA GLN A 149 -11.97 30.77 31.12
C GLN A 149 -13.28 29.99 30.95
N ASN A 150 -14.14 30.12 31.96
CA ASN A 150 -15.55 29.74 31.94
C ASN A 150 -16.32 30.69 31.01
N SER A 151 -16.64 30.25 29.80
CA SER A 151 -17.74 30.83 29.02
C SER A 151 -18.48 29.73 28.28
N ARG A 152 -19.72 29.48 28.74
CA ARG A 152 -20.69 28.62 28.05
C ARG A 152 -21.15 29.35 26.79
N SER A 153 -20.44 29.16 25.69
CA SER A 153 -20.90 29.45 24.34
C SER A 153 -21.19 28.09 23.69
N SER A 154 -22.47 27.78 23.56
CA SER A 154 -22.96 26.68 22.72
C SER A 154 -22.79 27.09 21.27
N ASN A 155 -21.56 27.09 20.77
CA ASN A 155 -21.31 27.10 19.35
C ASN A 155 -21.47 25.67 18.87
N ASP A 156 -22.65 25.37 18.34
CA ASP A 156 -22.84 24.24 17.44
C ASP A 156 -21.85 24.41 16.29
N MET A 157 -20.69 23.76 16.42
CA MET A 157 -19.79 23.53 15.31
C MET A 157 -20.56 22.67 14.33
N GLN A 158 -21.18 23.32 13.34
CA GLN A 158 -21.57 22.66 12.10
C GLN A 158 -20.28 22.10 11.50
N MET A 159 -20.01 20.83 11.82
CA MET A 159 -19.13 19.98 11.03
C MET A 159 -19.71 20.02 9.63
N HIS A 160 -19.13 20.86 8.77
CA HIS A 160 -19.46 20.86 7.36
C HIS A 160 -19.25 19.44 6.86
N GLN A 161 -20.36 18.74 6.62
CA GLN A 161 -20.34 17.41 6.02
C GLN A 161 -19.75 17.60 4.62
N SER A 162 -18.46 17.32 4.48
CA SER A 162 -17.82 17.24 3.18
C SER A 162 -18.55 16.14 2.39
N ALA A 163 -18.78 16.39 1.10
CA ALA A 163 -19.32 15.36 0.22
C ALA A 163 -18.43 14.11 0.32
N PRO A 164 -19.02 12.90 0.32
CA PRO A 164 -18.25 11.67 0.44
C PRO A 164 -17.21 11.60 -0.70
N PRO A 165 -16.04 10.99 -0.44
CA PRO A 165 -15.03 10.75 -1.47
C PRO A 165 -15.65 10.11 -2.71
N HIS A 166 -15.30 10.60 -3.90
CA HIS A 166 -15.79 10.05 -5.15
C HIS A 166 -14.93 8.85 -5.56
N HIS A 167 -15.34 7.65 -5.17
CA HIS A 167 -14.70 6.40 -5.62
C HIS A 167 -15.09 6.10 -7.07
N ARG A 168 -14.10 5.88 -7.93
CA ARG A 168 -14.33 5.33 -9.27
C ARG A 168 -14.57 3.83 -9.13
N LEU A 169 -15.81 3.39 -9.37
CA LEU A 169 -16.12 1.98 -9.49
C LEU A 169 -15.44 1.40 -10.73
N ILE A 170 -14.64 0.35 -10.56
CA ILE A 170 -13.92 -0.38 -11.58
C ILE A 170 -14.69 -1.67 -11.86
N THR A 171 -15.41 -1.66 -12.97
CA THR A 171 -16.16 -2.81 -13.48
C THR A 171 -15.49 -3.30 -14.75
N SER A 172 -15.82 -4.52 -15.16
CA SER A 172 -15.32 -5.06 -16.41
C SER A 172 -15.85 -4.35 -17.67
N ALA A 173 -16.82 -3.43 -17.53
CA ALA A 173 -17.37 -2.64 -18.61
C ALA A 173 -16.75 -1.23 -18.75
N ASN A 174 -16.14 -0.68 -17.70
CA ASN A 174 -15.81 0.76 -17.64
C ASN A 174 -14.31 1.09 -17.44
N SER A 175 -13.48 0.07 -17.37
CA SER A 175 -12.13 0.21 -16.82
C SER A 175 -10.99 0.08 -17.83
N GLY A 176 -11.28 -0.21 -19.11
CA GLY A 176 -10.24 -0.60 -20.06
C GLY A 176 -9.48 -1.84 -19.55
N ARG A 177 -8.21 -2.00 -19.90
CA ARG A 177 -7.37 -3.14 -19.53
C ARG A 177 -6.88 -3.04 -18.09
N VAL A 178 -7.56 -3.71 -17.17
CA VAL A 178 -7.22 -3.68 -15.73
C VAL A 178 -6.35 -4.86 -15.31
N ILE A 179 -5.39 -4.61 -14.42
CA ILE A 179 -4.80 -5.62 -13.55
C ILE A 179 -5.17 -5.27 -12.10
N ASN A 180 -6.00 -6.10 -11.48
CA ASN A 180 -6.29 -6.01 -10.06
C ASN A 180 -5.18 -6.70 -9.27
N VAL A 181 -4.65 -6.05 -8.24
CA VAL A 181 -3.58 -6.52 -7.36
C VAL A 181 -4.18 -6.76 -5.98
N LEU A 182 -4.15 -8.00 -5.51
CA LEU A 182 -4.67 -8.37 -4.19
C LEU A 182 -3.64 -8.09 -3.10
N GLN A 183 -4.10 -8.13 -1.85
CA GLN A 183 -3.22 -8.11 -0.68
C GLN A 183 -2.12 -9.18 -0.80
N GLY A 184 -0.87 -8.79 -0.54
CA GLY A 184 0.31 -9.66 -0.65
C GLY A 184 0.84 -9.83 -2.09
N GLU A 185 0.30 -9.12 -3.08
CA GLU A 185 0.75 -9.17 -4.46
C GLU A 185 1.39 -7.85 -4.93
N ILE A 186 2.20 -7.94 -5.99
CA ILE A 186 2.78 -6.82 -6.72
C ILE A 186 2.70 -7.07 -8.22
N ALA A 187 2.36 -6.03 -8.98
CA ALA A 187 2.34 -6.06 -10.44
C ALA A 187 3.14 -4.90 -11.02
N HIS A 188 3.94 -5.19 -12.04
CA HIS A 188 4.68 -4.21 -12.84
C HIS A 188 4.14 -4.25 -14.27
N CYS A 189 3.78 -3.11 -14.86
CA CYS A 189 3.30 -3.07 -16.23
C CYS A 189 3.64 -1.77 -16.96
N THR A 190 3.65 -1.86 -18.28
CA THR A 190 3.75 -0.73 -19.20
C THR A 190 2.38 -0.40 -19.78
N ALA A 191 2.24 0.79 -20.38
CA ALA A 191 0.98 1.23 -20.97
C ALA A 191 0.53 0.36 -22.17
N SER A 192 1.42 -0.44 -22.77
CA SER A 192 1.05 -1.40 -23.79
C SER A 192 0.39 -2.66 -23.23
N GLN A 193 0.51 -2.94 -21.93
CA GLN A 193 0.02 -4.16 -21.28
C GLN A 193 -1.28 -3.96 -20.49
N ALA A 194 -1.42 -2.80 -19.85
CA ALA A 194 -2.59 -2.43 -19.08
C ALA A 194 -2.81 -0.92 -19.12
N ASP A 195 -4.07 -0.52 -18.95
CA ASP A 195 -4.47 0.88 -18.83
C ASP A 195 -4.46 1.29 -17.35
N ILE A 196 -4.87 0.37 -16.46
CA ILE A 196 -5.04 0.63 -15.02
C ILE A 196 -4.46 -0.53 -14.20
N LEU A 197 -3.64 -0.19 -13.20
CA LEU A 197 -3.39 -1.04 -12.04
C LEU A 197 -4.34 -0.62 -10.92
N VAL A 198 -4.97 -1.57 -10.23
CA VAL A 198 -5.89 -1.25 -9.13
C VAL A 198 -5.69 -2.22 -7.97
N SER A 199 -5.90 -1.74 -6.75
CA SER A 199 -6.11 -2.57 -5.57
C SER A 199 -7.21 -1.96 -4.73
N ASP A 200 -7.91 -2.78 -3.94
CA ASP A 200 -9.00 -2.37 -3.07
C ASP A 200 -9.03 -3.20 -1.78
N GLY A 201 -9.85 -2.80 -0.82
CA GLY A 201 -10.02 -3.47 0.47
C GLY A 201 -8.95 -3.13 1.51
N ALA A 202 -8.17 -2.08 1.31
CA ALA A 202 -7.18 -1.64 2.28
C ALA A 202 -7.86 -1.00 3.50
N THR A 203 -7.86 -1.72 4.63
CA THR A 203 -8.25 -1.18 5.94
C THR A 203 -7.02 -0.68 6.71
N THR A 204 -6.32 -1.56 7.42
CA THR A 204 -5.01 -1.25 8.05
C THR A 204 -3.84 -1.40 7.07
N CYS A 205 -4.08 -2.03 5.93
CA CYS A 205 -3.11 -2.28 4.87
C CYS A 205 -2.81 -0.99 4.08
N HIS A 206 -1.74 -1.02 3.29
CA HIS A 206 -1.29 0.08 2.44
C HIS A 206 -1.19 -0.36 0.98
N ILE A 207 -1.72 0.45 0.07
CA ILE A 207 -1.49 0.34 -1.35
C ILE A 207 -0.38 1.32 -1.72
N VAL A 208 0.69 0.79 -2.32
CA VAL A 208 1.83 1.56 -2.79
C VAL A 208 1.87 1.50 -4.31
N ALA A 209 1.87 2.67 -4.93
CA ALA A 209 1.96 2.85 -6.36
C ALA A 209 3.27 3.57 -6.72
N LEU A 210 4.01 3.02 -7.68
CA LEU A 210 5.21 3.60 -8.25
C LEU A 210 4.97 3.86 -9.73
N TRP A 211 5.39 5.02 -10.21
CA TRP A 211 5.36 5.34 -11.62
C TRP A 211 6.67 5.99 -12.01
N SER A 212 7.33 5.52 -13.06
CA SER A 212 8.60 6.11 -13.49
C SER A 212 8.73 6.29 -14.98
N ARG A 213 9.55 7.28 -15.33
CA ARG A 213 9.97 7.62 -16.69
C ARG A 213 11.46 7.94 -16.73
N TYR A 214 12.03 7.86 -17.92
CA TYR A 214 13.37 8.35 -18.20
C TYR A 214 13.31 9.76 -18.81
N ILE A 215 14.12 10.68 -18.30
CA ILE A 215 14.24 12.06 -18.79
C ILE A 215 15.65 12.22 -19.37
N ASP A 216 15.77 12.50 -20.66
CA ASP A 216 17.07 12.77 -21.27
C ASP A 216 17.53 14.20 -20.95
N SER A 217 18.76 14.33 -20.47
CA SER A 217 19.45 15.61 -20.24
C SER A 217 19.48 16.57 -21.43
N LYS A 218 19.29 16.08 -22.66
CA LYS A 218 19.34 16.89 -23.88
C LYS A 218 18.00 17.53 -24.27
N SER A 219 16.88 17.16 -23.64
CA SER A 219 15.56 17.66 -24.03
C SER A 219 15.26 19.10 -23.58
N ASP A 220 16.18 19.75 -22.85
CA ASP A 220 15.98 21.11 -22.33
C ASP A 220 16.12 22.23 -23.38
N GLU A 221 16.50 21.91 -24.63
CA GLU A 221 16.68 22.91 -25.71
C GLU A 221 15.41 23.20 -26.55
N GLY A 222 14.22 23.13 -25.94
CA GLY A 222 13.18 24.12 -26.23
C GLY A 222 12.03 23.80 -27.18
N GLN A 223 11.90 22.64 -27.84
CA GLN A 223 10.68 22.41 -28.66
C GLN A 223 10.15 20.96 -28.75
N ASP A 224 10.96 19.93 -28.49
CA ASP A 224 10.53 18.51 -28.57
C ASP A 224 10.23 17.86 -27.20
N PHE A 225 10.02 18.67 -26.16
CA PHE A 225 9.77 18.19 -24.80
C PHE A 225 8.48 17.35 -24.71
N ILE A 226 7.44 17.69 -25.48
CA ILE A 226 6.17 16.96 -25.46
C ILE A 226 6.32 15.58 -26.10
N ASP A 227 6.99 15.46 -27.24
CA ASP A 227 7.18 14.17 -27.92
C ASP A 227 8.13 13.24 -27.15
N THR A 228 9.12 13.81 -26.44
CA THR A 228 10.01 13.03 -25.57
C THR A 228 9.29 12.50 -24.32
N ILE A 229 8.29 13.21 -23.79
CA ILE A 229 7.45 12.75 -22.68
C ILE A 229 6.59 11.55 -23.08
N PHE A 230 6.09 11.52 -24.32
CA PHE A 230 5.22 10.43 -24.79
C PHE A 230 5.98 9.24 -25.38
N ASN A 231 7.24 9.42 -25.82
CA ASN A 231 8.05 8.35 -26.40
C ASN A 231 8.89 7.57 -25.39
N GLY A 232 9.14 8.10 -24.19
CA GLY A 232 9.72 7.32 -23.09
C GLY A 232 8.67 6.38 -22.51
N SER A 233 8.80 5.06 -22.71
CA SER A 233 7.84 4.12 -22.13
C SER A 233 7.88 4.19 -20.61
N ALA A 234 6.75 4.53 -20.00
CA ALA A 234 6.61 4.55 -18.55
C ALA A 234 6.52 3.12 -17.99
N LEU A 235 6.99 2.96 -16.75
CA LEU A 235 6.73 1.76 -15.96
C LEU A 235 5.86 2.12 -14.76
N ALA A 236 4.77 1.39 -14.59
CA ALA A 236 3.89 1.47 -13.42
C ALA A 236 4.04 0.21 -12.58
N THR A 237 4.02 0.38 -11.25
CA THR A 237 3.97 -0.71 -10.28
C THR A 237 2.90 -0.43 -9.25
N LEU A 238 2.15 -1.44 -8.85
CA LEU A 238 1.20 -1.35 -7.74
C LEU A 238 1.34 -2.59 -6.85
N THR A 239 1.33 -2.37 -5.54
CA THR A 239 1.41 -3.43 -4.53
C THR A 239 0.49 -3.15 -3.35
N HIS A 240 0.01 -4.21 -2.69
CA HIS A 240 -0.84 -4.12 -1.50
C HIS A 240 -0.15 -4.80 -0.30
N ILE A 241 0.37 -3.99 0.60
CA ILE A 241 1.18 -4.34 1.77
C ILE A 241 0.28 -4.42 3.01
N ASP A 242 0.33 -5.51 3.77
CA ASP A 242 -0.53 -5.74 4.94
C ASP A 242 0.12 -5.53 6.30
N GLY A 243 1.36 -5.05 6.32
CA GLY A 243 2.09 -4.75 7.54
C GLY A 243 3.54 -4.34 7.29
N PRO A 244 4.37 -4.20 8.34
CA PRO A 244 5.81 -4.05 8.22
C PRO A 244 6.49 -5.33 7.70
N GLY A 245 7.80 -5.28 7.38
CA GLY A 245 8.57 -6.46 6.98
C GLY A 245 8.70 -6.68 5.47
N TYR A 246 8.14 -5.79 4.64
CA TYR A 246 8.22 -5.87 3.18
C TYR A 246 9.36 -5.04 2.58
N GLU A 247 10.37 -4.65 3.39
CA GLU A 247 11.45 -3.75 2.99
C GLU A 247 12.18 -4.24 1.74
N ARG A 248 12.45 -5.55 1.68
CA ARG A 248 13.09 -6.19 0.51
C ARG A 248 12.22 -6.08 -0.74
N CYS A 249 10.91 -6.29 -0.64
CA CYS A 249 10.03 -6.29 -1.79
C CYS A 249 9.82 -4.86 -2.35
N VAL A 250 9.70 -3.86 -1.48
CA VAL A 250 9.64 -2.45 -1.87
C VAL A 250 10.92 -2.01 -2.56
N ARG A 251 12.08 -2.45 -2.05
CA ARG A 251 13.39 -2.22 -2.67
C ARG A 251 13.51 -2.89 -4.04
N ASP A 252 13.14 -4.17 -4.14
CA ASP A 252 13.15 -4.92 -5.40
C ASP A 252 12.24 -4.25 -6.45
N ALA A 253 11.10 -3.69 -6.03
CA ALA A 253 10.23 -2.92 -6.91
C ALA A 253 10.95 -1.70 -7.51
N ILE A 254 11.63 -0.89 -6.69
CA ILE A 254 12.41 0.27 -7.17
C ILE A 254 13.53 -0.18 -8.13
N TYR A 255 14.21 -1.28 -7.83
CA TYR A 255 15.23 -1.81 -8.73
C TYR A 255 14.66 -2.33 -10.05
N GLU A 256 13.43 -2.81 -10.11
CA GLU A 256 12.78 -3.15 -11.37
C GLU A 256 12.55 -1.90 -12.24
N HIS A 257 12.15 -0.77 -11.66
CA HIS A 257 12.07 0.51 -12.37
C HIS A 257 13.44 0.97 -12.90
N ILE A 258 14.49 0.84 -12.08
CA ILE A 258 15.85 1.22 -12.49
C ILE A 258 16.34 0.32 -13.63
N LYS A 259 16.14 -1.00 -13.51
CA LYS A 259 16.50 -2.00 -14.52
C LYS A 259 15.79 -1.74 -15.83
N TYR A 260 14.49 -1.48 -15.80
CA TYR A 260 13.67 -1.23 -16.99
C TYR A 260 14.20 -0.04 -17.81
N HIS A 261 14.37 1.12 -17.17
CA HIS A 261 14.84 2.34 -17.85
C HIS A 261 16.32 2.28 -18.22
N SER A 262 17.14 1.61 -17.40
CA SER A 262 18.56 1.40 -17.74
C SER A 262 18.72 0.48 -18.95
N GLY A 263 17.87 -0.54 -19.12
CA GLY A 263 17.90 -1.46 -20.26
C GLY A 263 17.56 -0.79 -21.59
N GLN A 264 16.59 0.13 -21.58
CA GLN A 264 16.17 0.86 -22.78
C GLN A 264 17.22 1.86 -23.27
N SER A 265 17.97 2.45 -22.34
CA SER A 265 19.08 3.35 -22.66
C SER A 265 20.10 2.71 -23.61
N TRP A 266 20.31 1.39 -23.51
CA TRP A 266 21.23 0.64 -24.40
C TRP A 266 20.66 0.35 -25.78
N GLN A 267 19.33 0.18 -25.94
CA GLN A 267 18.74 -0.23 -27.23
C GLN A 267 18.64 0.91 -28.24
N ILE A 268 18.50 2.15 -27.77
CA ILE A 268 18.37 3.35 -28.63
C ILE A 268 19.66 3.59 -29.44
N THR A 269 20.80 3.08 -28.96
CA THR A 269 22.12 3.43 -29.51
C THR A 269 22.55 2.52 -30.66
N ASP A 270 22.03 1.29 -30.70
CA ASP A 270 22.52 0.27 -31.64
C ASP A 270 21.80 0.33 -33.00
N ASN A 271 20.60 0.91 -33.09
CA ASN A 271 19.79 0.86 -34.31
C ASN A 271 20.02 1.99 -35.33
N ASN A 272 20.83 3.02 -35.02
CA ASN A 272 20.99 4.20 -35.89
C ASN A 272 22.43 4.47 -36.36
N TYR A 273 23.40 3.62 -36.01
CA TYR A 273 24.77 3.74 -36.51
C TYR A 273 25.11 2.60 -37.46
N THR A 274 25.17 2.92 -38.75
CA THR A 274 25.84 2.08 -39.76
C THR A 274 27.26 1.78 -39.30
N ALA A 275 27.71 0.53 -39.47
CA ALA A 275 28.96 -0.02 -38.94
C ALA A 275 30.24 0.81 -39.22
N ASP A 276 30.20 1.74 -40.18
CA ASP A 276 31.34 2.55 -40.58
C ASP A 276 31.70 3.72 -39.62
N VAL A 277 30.86 4.04 -38.62
CA VAL A 277 31.12 5.15 -37.66
C VAL A 277 31.77 4.68 -36.35
N ILE A 278 32.00 3.37 -36.19
CA ILE A 278 32.43 2.74 -34.92
C ILE A 278 33.88 3.10 -34.52
N ASN A 279 34.70 3.65 -35.42
CA ASN A 279 36.10 3.99 -35.11
C ASN A 279 36.34 5.37 -34.49
N SER A 280 35.30 6.18 -34.24
CA SER A 280 35.46 7.47 -33.54
C SER A 280 35.21 7.32 -32.04
N TRP A 281 36.23 6.85 -31.31
CA TRP A 281 36.23 6.66 -29.85
C TRP A 281 35.95 7.95 -29.03
N SER A 282 35.83 9.12 -29.66
CA SER A 282 35.49 10.38 -29.00
C SER A 282 33.99 10.62 -28.80
N HIS A 283 33.09 9.86 -29.46
CA HIS A 283 31.63 10.04 -29.28
C HIS A 283 31.03 9.19 -28.15
N GLN A 284 31.83 8.35 -27.49
CA GLN A 284 31.38 7.45 -26.42
C GLN A 284 31.18 8.11 -25.05
N ALA A 285 31.19 9.45 -24.98
CA ALA A 285 31.25 10.23 -23.74
C ALA A 285 29.91 10.81 -23.25
N SER A 286 28.78 10.58 -23.94
CA SER A 286 27.46 11.10 -23.51
C SER A 286 26.41 10.05 -23.14
N PHE A 287 26.79 8.77 -23.12
CA PHE A 287 25.93 7.70 -22.60
C PHE A 287 25.77 7.84 -21.07
N GLY A 288 24.52 7.95 -20.60
CA GLY A 288 24.18 7.85 -19.18
C GLY A 288 23.94 9.16 -18.42
N LYS A 289 23.64 10.28 -19.07
CA LYS A 289 23.35 11.56 -18.38
C LYS A 289 21.87 11.82 -18.06
N GLY A 290 20.95 10.92 -18.39
CA GLY A 290 19.53 11.10 -18.08
C GLY A 290 19.19 10.87 -16.62
N ILE A 291 17.93 11.18 -16.28
CA ILE A 291 17.35 11.01 -14.94
C ILE A 291 16.21 10.00 -15.03
N ILE A 292 16.24 8.95 -14.21
CA ILE A 292 15.08 8.09 -13.93
C ILE A 292 14.27 8.77 -12.83
N ASP A 293 13.11 9.29 -13.20
CA ASP A 293 12.19 10.00 -12.32
C ASP A 293 11.10 9.06 -11.81
N ILE A 294 11.12 8.74 -10.52
CA ILE A 294 10.19 7.80 -9.86
C ILE A 294 9.24 8.59 -8.94
N SER A 295 7.96 8.53 -9.26
CA SER A 295 6.85 9.05 -8.46
C SER A 295 6.33 7.96 -7.53
N ILE A 296 6.18 8.28 -6.25
CA ILE A 296 5.71 7.36 -5.21
C ILE A 296 4.40 7.87 -4.64
N HIS A 297 3.41 6.99 -4.57
CA HIS A 297 2.11 7.26 -3.98
C HIS A 297 1.81 6.18 -2.94
N VAL A 298 1.43 6.58 -1.74
CA VAL A 298 1.07 5.68 -0.65
C VAL A 298 -0.33 6.06 -0.17
N MET A 299 -1.25 5.10 -0.16
CA MET A 299 -2.59 5.26 0.38
C MET A 299 -2.97 4.03 1.21
N GLY A 300 -3.65 4.22 2.32
CA GLY A 300 -4.21 3.14 3.11
C GLY A 300 -4.04 3.37 4.60
N GLY A 301 -4.47 2.41 5.41
CA GLY A 301 -4.53 2.61 6.84
C GLY A 301 -5.56 3.66 7.24
N PHE A 302 -5.76 3.79 8.55
CA PHE A 302 -6.53 4.86 9.18
C PHE A 302 -5.98 5.08 10.59
N ASN A 303 -6.60 5.93 11.41
CA ASN A 303 -6.16 6.14 12.78
C ASN A 303 -6.63 4.98 13.70
N ASP A 304 -6.10 3.78 13.44
CA ASP A 304 -6.48 2.55 14.12
C ASP A 304 -5.96 2.51 15.57
N LYS A 305 -6.72 1.84 16.44
CA LYS A 305 -6.43 1.77 17.89
C LYS A 305 -5.06 1.15 18.19
N ASN A 306 -4.59 0.27 17.32
CA ASN A 306 -3.36 -0.50 17.52
C ASN A 306 -2.13 0.25 17.02
N GLY A 307 -2.29 1.32 16.23
CA GLY A 307 -1.20 2.03 15.57
C GLY A 307 -0.55 1.23 14.44
N SER A 308 -1.21 0.16 13.97
CA SER A 308 -0.68 -0.74 12.94
C SER A 308 -0.54 -0.05 11.57
N SER A 309 -1.44 0.87 11.26
CA SER A 309 -1.40 1.66 10.04
C SER A 309 -0.17 2.55 10.02
N ILE A 310 0.07 3.33 11.09
CA ILE A 310 1.20 4.26 11.15
C ILE A 310 2.55 3.52 11.28
N GLU A 311 2.57 2.34 11.89
CA GLU A 311 3.75 1.46 11.90
C GLU A 311 4.10 1.01 10.47
N THR A 312 3.10 0.57 9.70
CA THR A 312 3.26 0.18 8.29
C THR A 312 3.76 1.36 7.45
N THR A 313 3.17 2.55 7.62
CA THR A 313 3.65 3.80 7.02
C THR A 313 5.13 4.04 7.33
N SER A 314 5.54 3.91 8.60
CA SER A 314 6.92 4.13 9.02
C SER A 314 7.89 3.17 8.33
N SER A 315 7.58 1.87 8.27
CA SER A 315 8.42 0.86 7.60
C SER A 315 8.56 1.16 6.09
N VAL A 316 7.46 1.47 5.41
CA VAL A 316 7.46 1.78 3.97
C VAL A 316 8.28 3.04 3.67
N LEU A 317 8.05 4.14 4.40
CA LEU A 317 8.77 5.41 4.17
C LEU A 317 10.27 5.30 4.49
N LYS A 318 10.63 4.60 5.57
CA LYS A 318 12.05 4.33 5.90
C LYS A 318 12.73 3.53 4.79
N THR A 319 12.03 2.56 4.20
CA THR A 319 12.56 1.78 3.08
C THR A 319 12.84 2.66 1.87
N PHE A 320 11.89 3.51 1.47
CA PHE A 320 12.10 4.43 0.35
C PHE A 320 13.23 5.42 0.61
N ALA A 321 13.32 5.97 1.83
CA ALA A 321 14.42 6.84 2.23
C ALA A 321 15.79 6.14 2.17
N SER A 322 15.87 4.87 2.59
CA SER A 322 17.09 4.07 2.48
C SER A 322 17.47 3.85 1.02
N VAL A 323 16.53 3.35 0.21
CA VAL A 323 16.78 3.03 -1.22
C VAL A 323 17.17 4.29 -2.00
N SER A 324 16.51 5.43 -1.76
CA SER A 324 16.87 6.70 -2.39
C SER A 324 18.31 7.11 -2.07
N SER A 325 18.74 6.91 -0.81
CA SER A 325 20.09 7.27 -0.36
C SER A 325 21.14 6.40 -1.03
N GLU A 326 20.86 5.11 -1.16
CA GLU A 326 21.74 4.16 -1.84
C GLU A 326 21.87 4.47 -3.35
N CYS A 327 20.77 4.83 -4.00
CA CYS A 327 20.77 5.22 -5.41
C CYS A 327 21.61 6.48 -5.65
N ASN A 328 21.51 7.48 -4.77
CA ASN A 328 22.30 8.70 -4.84
C ASN A 328 23.79 8.43 -4.63
N ASN A 329 24.15 7.56 -3.68
CA ASN A 329 25.55 7.22 -3.40
C ASN A 329 26.20 6.41 -4.53
N ASN A 330 25.44 5.52 -5.18
CA ASN A 330 25.96 4.66 -6.25
C ASN A 330 26.16 5.38 -7.59
N SER A 331 25.59 6.58 -7.74
CA SER A 331 25.67 7.36 -8.99
C SER A 331 27.04 8.00 -9.22
N PHE A 332 27.91 8.08 -8.19
CA PHE A 332 29.16 8.84 -8.25
C PHE A 332 30.34 8.20 -9.01
N GLY A 333 30.17 7.03 -9.64
CA GLY A 333 31.30 6.36 -10.33
C GLY A 333 30.94 5.48 -11.51
N ARG A 334 29.67 5.37 -11.89
CA ARG A 334 29.22 4.53 -13.01
C ARG A 334 28.42 5.40 -13.96
N ARG A 335 28.51 5.16 -15.27
CA ARG A 335 27.73 5.81 -16.34
C ARG A 335 26.23 5.42 -16.28
N LEU A 336 25.67 5.38 -15.08
CA LEU A 336 24.28 5.06 -14.83
C LEU A 336 23.49 6.37 -14.77
N PRO A 337 22.23 6.36 -15.21
CA PRO A 337 21.37 7.53 -15.08
C PRO A 337 21.17 7.89 -13.60
N GLN A 338 21.03 9.18 -13.34
CA GLN A 338 20.68 9.67 -12.02
C GLN A 338 19.29 9.17 -11.65
N ILE A 339 19.07 8.80 -10.40
CA ILE A 339 17.76 8.35 -9.93
C ILE A 339 17.18 9.44 -9.04
N ARG A 340 15.94 9.86 -9.33
CA ARG A 340 15.19 10.82 -8.51
C ARG A 340 13.91 10.15 -8.02
N MET A 341 13.73 10.09 -6.71
CA MET A 341 12.55 9.51 -6.07
C MET A 341 11.76 10.61 -5.36
N THR A 342 10.46 10.74 -5.68
CA THR A 342 9.59 11.78 -5.13
C THR A 342 8.34 11.17 -4.51
N LEU A 343 8.12 11.41 -3.21
CA LEU A 343 6.87 11.06 -2.53
C LEU A 343 5.78 12.07 -2.93
N LYS A 344 4.99 11.73 -3.95
CA LYS A 344 3.95 12.61 -4.51
C LYS A 344 2.65 12.61 -3.74
N THR A 345 2.30 11.49 -3.11
CA THR A 345 1.06 11.37 -2.32
C THR A 345 1.26 10.48 -1.12
N CYS A 346 0.74 10.90 0.03
CA CYS A 346 0.78 10.15 1.28
C CYS A 346 -0.57 10.33 2.00
N ALA A 347 -1.54 9.52 1.63
CA ALA A 347 -2.90 9.51 2.19
C ALA A 347 -3.03 8.32 3.14
N VAL A 348 -2.44 8.44 4.33
CA VAL A 348 -2.29 7.33 5.28
C VAL A 348 -2.70 7.73 6.69
N ALA A 349 -2.99 6.73 7.53
CA ALA A 349 -3.29 6.90 8.95
C ALA A 349 -4.30 8.05 9.21
N SER A 350 -3.94 9.09 9.97
CA SER A 350 -4.85 10.21 10.24
C SER A 350 -5.31 10.95 8.98
N ALA A 351 -4.48 11.02 7.94
CA ALA A 351 -4.80 11.70 6.69
C ALA A 351 -5.79 10.91 5.82
N ASN A 352 -5.99 9.62 6.10
CA ASN A 352 -7.00 8.77 5.47
C ASN A 352 -8.14 8.40 6.42
N ASP A 353 -8.29 9.10 7.56
CA ASP A 353 -9.33 8.84 8.54
C ASP A 353 -10.51 9.81 8.35
N ASP A 354 -11.74 9.30 8.42
CA ASP A 354 -12.95 10.13 8.33
C ASP A 354 -13.33 10.84 9.64
N GLY A 355 -12.50 10.70 10.68
CA GLY A 355 -12.73 11.21 12.03
C GLY A 355 -13.51 10.23 12.93
N SER A 356 -14.08 9.17 12.37
CA SER A 356 -14.77 8.09 13.08
C SER A 356 -13.90 6.86 13.32
N ARG A 357 -12.60 6.93 12.99
CA ARG A 357 -11.69 5.78 12.93
C ARG A 357 -12.08 4.79 11.84
N CYS A 358 -12.44 5.31 10.67
CA CYS A 358 -12.74 4.55 9.48
C CYS A 358 -11.94 5.12 8.29
N PRO A 359 -11.39 4.27 7.41
CA PRO A 359 -10.65 4.75 6.25
C PRO A 359 -11.59 5.45 5.25
N LEU A 360 -11.19 6.65 4.82
CA LEU A 360 -11.82 7.41 3.72
C LEU A 360 -11.62 6.69 2.38
N GLY A 361 -10.37 6.34 2.06
CA GLY A 361 -9.99 5.57 0.88
C GLY A 361 -9.64 4.12 1.23
N ARG A 362 -10.20 3.16 0.46
CA ARG A 362 -9.91 1.71 0.60
C ARG A 362 -9.27 1.11 -0.64
N GLY A 363 -9.42 1.75 -1.80
CA GLY A 363 -8.84 1.31 -3.04
C GLY A 363 -8.16 2.44 -3.80
N LEU A 364 -7.08 2.10 -4.49
CA LEU A 364 -6.25 3.00 -5.27
C LEU A 364 -6.13 2.45 -6.69
N GLY A 365 -6.51 3.27 -7.65
CA GLY A 365 -6.21 3.05 -9.06
C GLY A 365 -5.02 3.90 -9.49
N LEU A 366 -4.21 3.35 -10.39
CA LEU A 366 -3.08 4.00 -11.06
C LEU A 366 -3.25 3.84 -12.57
N GLU A 367 -3.39 4.96 -13.27
CA GLU A 367 -3.38 5.00 -14.73
C GLU A 367 -1.94 4.86 -15.24
N VAL A 368 -1.69 3.80 -16.00
CA VAL A 368 -0.33 3.35 -16.33
C VAL A 368 0.39 4.35 -17.24
N ALA A 369 -0.33 4.94 -18.20
CA ALA A 369 0.25 5.87 -19.17
C ALA A 369 0.68 7.19 -18.53
N THR A 370 -0.10 7.72 -17.59
CA THR A 370 0.04 9.09 -17.06
C THR A 370 0.68 9.13 -15.67
N GLY A 371 0.59 8.03 -14.92
CA GLY A 371 0.93 7.99 -13.50
C GLY A 371 -0.10 8.67 -12.61
N SER A 372 -1.27 9.02 -13.15
CA SER A 372 -2.37 9.60 -12.38
C SER A 372 -3.01 8.57 -11.46
N ILE A 373 -3.32 8.98 -10.24
CA ILE A 373 -3.97 8.14 -9.24
C ILE A 373 -5.39 8.62 -8.95
N PHE A 374 -6.26 7.70 -8.55
CA PHE A 374 -7.64 7.98 -8.15
C PHE A 374 -8.12 6.98 -7.09
N LEU A 375 -9.10 7.38 -6.28
CA LEU A 375 -9.79 6.44 -5.39
C LEU A 375 -10.60 5.44 -6.22
N ALA A 376 -10.38 4.16 -5.97
CA ALA A 376 -11.02 3.08 -6.69
C ALA A 376 -11.85 2.21 -5.76
N GLU A 377 -12.87 1.58 -6.33
CA GLU A 377 -13.57 0.43 -5.75
C GLU A 377 -13.67 -0.62 -6.84
N VAL A 378 -13.29 -1.86 -6.57
CA VAL A 378 -13.36 -2.93 -7.56
C VAL A 378 -14.66 -3.68 -7.36
N ASP A 379 -15.49 -3.75 -8.40
CA ASP A 379 -16.78 -4.40 -8.31
C ASP A 379 -16.65 -5.88 -7.94
N ASP A 380 -17.42 -6.28 -6.94
CA ASP A 380 -17.48 -7.62 -6.36
C ASP A 380 -18.59 -8.47 -6.98
N ILE A 381 -19.51 -7.84 -7.70
CA ILE A 381 -20.71 -8.48 -8.20
C ILE A 381 -20.47 -8.84 -9.68
N ALA A 382 -20.20 -10.12 -9.95
CA ALA A 382 -20.65 -10.66 -11.22
C ALA A 382 -22.17 -10.58 -11.16
N GLU A 383 -22.79 -9.62 -11.86
CA GLU A 383 -24.25 -9.41 -11.83
C GLU A 383 -24.95 -10.77 -11.79
N ASP A 384 -25.84 -10.97 -10.81
CA ASP A 384 -26.69 -12.15 -10.58
C ASP A 384 -27.64 -12.44 -11.77
N GLY A 385 -27.28 -12.02 -12.99
CA GLY A 385 -27.90 -12.43 -14.22
C GLY A 385 -27.81 -13.95 -14.32
N ASP A 386 -28.94 -14.60 -14.02
CA ASP A 386 -29.27 -16.00 -14.19
C ASP A 386 -28.05 -16.85 -14.58
N ILE A 387 -27.43 -17.46 -13.58
CA ILE A 387 -26.41 -18.50 -13.77
C ILE A 387 -27.00 -19.53 -14.73
N VAL A 388 -26.69 -19.41 -16.01
CA VAL A 388 -27.12 -20.38 -17.02
C VAL A 388 -26.38 -21.67 -16.67
N PRO A 389 -27.08 -22.74 -16.22
CA PRO A 389 -26.43 -23.98 -15.85
C PRO A 389 -25.78 -24.57 -17.10
N GLY A 390 -24.45 -24.57 -17.17
CA GLY A 390 -23.71 -25.06 -18.32
C GLY A 390 -22.89 -24.03 -19.09
N ALA A 391 -22.85 -22.76 -18.66
CA ALA A 391 -21.75 -21.88 -19.06
C ALA A 391 -20.44 -22.52 -18.58
N SER A 392 -19.64 -22.99 -19.54
CA SER A 392 -18.28 -23.47 -19.33
C SER A 392 -17.52 -22.48 -18.43
N ALA A 393 -16.54 -22.98 -17.67
CA ALA A 393 -15.62 -22.21 -16.84
C ALA A 393 -14.70 -21.24 -17.64
N ASN A 394 -15.25 -20.58 -18.66
CA ASN A 394 -14.68 -19.44 -19.32
C ASN A 394 -14.81 -18.27 -18.35
N ASP A 395 -13.79 -18.14 -17.51
CA ASP A 395 -13.36 -16.94 -16.79
C ASP A 395 -14.09 -15.68 -17.27
N GLY A 396 -15.19 -15.35 -16.59
CA GLY A 396 -16.05 -14.23 -16.93
C GLY A 396 -15.28 -12.91 -16.91
N ILE A 397 -15.74 -11.98 -17.73
CA ILE A 397 -15.22 -10.62 -17.83
C ILE A 397 -15.40 -9.95 -16.46
N SER A 398 -14.37 -9.99 -15.61
CA SER A 398 -14.36 -9.48 -14.24
C SER A 398 -13.14 -8.60 -14.03
N ALA A 399 -13.34 -7.44 -13.41
CA ALA A 399 -12.25 -6.52 -13.04
C ALA A 399 -11.33 -7.12 -11.97
N GLN A 400 -11.79 -8.12 -11.21
CA GLN A 400 -10.99 -8.77 -10.17
C GLN A 400 -10.07 -9.85 -10.70
N GLY A 401 -10.45 -10.41 -11.85
CA GLY A 401 -9.85 -11.59 -12.43
C GLY A 401 -8.42 -11.37 -12.94
N PRO A 402 -7.75 -12.47 -13.31
CA PRO A 402 -8.26 -13.84 -13.31
C PRO A 402 -8.04 -14.57 -11.97
N ALA A 403 -8.77 -15.68 -11.78
CA ALA A 403 -8.62 -16.63 -10.68
C ALA A 403 -8.48 -15.99 -9.28
N VAL A 404 -9.31 -14.99 -9.00
CA VAL A 404 -9.28 -14.21 -7.74
C VAL A 404 -9.31 -15.11 -6.50
N THR A 405 -10.19 -16.12 -6.46
CA THR A 405 -10.31 -17.04 -5.34
C THR A 405 -9.02 -17.82 -5.08
N VAL A 406 -8.35 -18.32 -6.14
CA VAL A 406 -7.06 -19.03 -6.01
C VAL A 406 -5.99 -18.09 -5.47
N ARG A 407 -5.95 -16.85 -5.94
CA ARG A 407 -4.98 -15.84 -5.48
C ARG A 407 -5.22 -15.49 -4.01
N SER A 408 -6.47 -15.27 -3.61
CA SER A 408 -6.86 -15.01 -2.21
C SER A 408 -6.54 -16.16 -1.26
N VAL A 409 -6.62 -17.42 -1.72
CA VAL A 409 -6.23 -18.61 -0.93
C VAL A 409 -4.76 -18.55 -0.49
N ARG A 410 -3.89 -17.87 -1.24
CA ARG A 410 -2.45 -17.79 -0.93
C ARG A 410 -2.17 -17.18 0.43
N LEU A 411 -2.90 -16.13 0.82
CA LEU A 411 -2.77 -15.46 2.12
C LEU A 411 -3.10 -16.40 3.29
N TRP A 412 -4.10 -17.26 3.09
CA TRP A 412 -4.49 -18.26 4.08
C TRP A 412 -3.52 -19.43 4.11
N ALA A 413 -3.08 -19.88 2.93
CA ALA A 413 -2.16 -20.99 2.79
C ALA A 413 -0.81 -20.70 3.48
N SER A 414 -0.28 -19.47 3.35
CA SER A 414 0.93 -19.05 4.05
C SER A 414 0.74 -19.10 5.57
N SER A 415 -0.42 -18.67 6.08
CA SER A 415 -0.71 -18.65 7.51
C SER A 415 -0.93 -20.05 8.13
N PHE A 416 -1.39 -21.03 7.34
CA PHE A 416 -1.68 -22.37 7.85
C PHE A 416 -0.58 -23.40 7.60
N HIS A 417 0.06 -23.34 6.43
CA HIS A 417 0.96 -24.41 5.97
C HIS A 417 2.44 -24.01 6.01
N VAL A 418 2.78 -22.72 6.13
CA VAL A 418 4.17 -22.28 6.25
C VAL A 418 4.51 -22.14 7.74
N PRO A 419 5.56 -22.82 8.23
CA PRO A 419 6.04 -22.63 9.60
C PRO A 419 6.41 -21.16 9.84
N LYS A 420 6.03 -20.59 10.98
CA LYS A 420 6.32 -19.18 11.33
C LYS A 420 7.80 -18.81 11.20
N SER A 421 8.71 -19.74 11.48
CA SER A 421 10.16 -19.51 11.35
C SER A 421 10.65 -19.37 9.90
N LYS A 422 9.83 -19.72 8.92
CA LYS A 422 10.10 -19.62 7.48
C LYS A 422 9.19 -18.60 6.80
N GLN A 423 8.32 -17.95 7.55
CA GLN A 423 7.41 -16.96 7.01
C GLN A 423 8.18 -15.66 6.82
N GLU A 424 8.65 -15.44 5.59
CA GLU A 424 9.17 -14.14 5.16
C GLU A 424 8.02 -13.34 4.56
N ASN A 425 7.88 -12.08 4.97
CA ASN A 425 6.94 -11.16 4.34
C ASN A 425 7.42 -10.88 2.93
N ARG A 426 6.72 -11.48 1.96
CA ARG A 426 7.10 -11.42 0.55
C ARG A 426 5.89 -11.11 -0.32
N LEU A 427 6.03 -10.07 -1.14
CA LEU A 427 5.08 -9.76 -2.20
C LEU A 427 5.27 -10.73 -3.37
N ILE A 428 4.17 -11.24 -3.89
CA ILE A 428 4.17 -12.13 -5.05
C ILE A 428 4.05 -11.32 -6.31
N VAL A 429 5.07 -11.40 -7.17
CA VAL A 429 5.06 -10.77 -8.48
C VAL A 429 4.10 -11.53 -9.39
N ILE A 430 2.96 -10.93 -9.72
CA ILE A 430 1.94 -11.54 -10.59
C ILE A 430 2.04 -11.08 -12.05
N HIS A 431 2.73 -9.98 -12.32
CA HIS A 431 2.94 -9.43 -13.65
C HIS A 431 4.29 -8.72 -13.73
N ARG A 432 4.98 -8.85 -14.86
CA ARG A 432 6.31 -8.28 -15.13
C ARG A 432 6.26 -7.45 -16.42
N PRO A 433 7.11 -6.42 -16.57
CA PRO A 433 7.09 -5.59 -17.78
C PRO A 433 7.56 -6.33 -19.03
N ASP A 434 8.32 -7.42 -18.89
CA ASP A 434 8.85 -8.24 -19.97
C ASP A 434 7.93 -9.43 -20.36
N SER A 435 6.73 -9.50 -19.79
CA SER A 435 5.76 -10.58 -20.00
C SER A 435 4.36 -10.05 -20.25
N ASP A 436 3.68 -10.56 -21.27
CA ASP A 436 2.26 -10.27 -21.54
C ASP A 436 1.30 -11.16 -20.73
N PHE A 437 1.84 -11.97 -19.82
CA PHE A 437 1.08 -12.89 -19.00
C PHE A 437 0.98 -12.41 -17.56
N LEU A 438 -0.23 -12.56 -16.99
CA LEU A 438 -0.40 -12.63 -15.55
C LEU A 438 -0.10 -14.07 -15.11
N CYS A 439 0.83 -14.21 -14.17
CA CYS A 439 1.34 -15.49 -13.69
C CYS A 439 0.95 -15.71 -12.23
N ILE A 440 0.30 -16.83 -11.94
CA ILE A 440 0.06 -17.31 -10.58
C ILE A 440 1.04 -18.44 -10.33
N GLU A 441 2.12 -18.12 -9.62
CA GLU A 441 3.13 -19.11 -9.24
C GLU A 441 2.54 -20.21 -8.36
N PRO A 442 2.97 -21.47 -8.50
CA PRO A 442 2.52 -22.56 -7.65
C PRO A 442 2.80 -22.28 -6.18
N PHE A 443 1.85 -22.64 -5.33
CA PHE A 443 2.03 -22.66 -3.89
C PHE A 443 1.22 -23.80 -3.28
N PHE A 444 1.67 -24.30 -2.13
CA PHE A 444 1.02 -25.41 -1.47
C PHE A 444 -0.22 -24.94 -0.71
N PHE A 445 -1.34 -25.62 -0.92
CA PHE A 445 -2.54 -25.47 -0.12
C PHE A 445 -3.40 -26.73 -0.20
N GLY A 446 -4.23 -26.92 0.80
CA GLY A 446 -5.19 -28.01 0.88
C GLY A 446 -5.92 -27.98 2.21
N TYR A 447 -6.66 -29.05 2.49
CA TYR A 447 -7.39 -29.20 3.74
C TYR A 447 -6.52 -28.89 4.96
N HIS A 448 -7.03 -28.01 5.82
CA HIS A 448 -6.41 -27.70 7.10
C HIS A 448 -7.45 -27.62 8.22
N ILE A 449 -7.18 -28.28 9.35
CA ILE A 449 -8.14 -28.38 10.46
C ILE A 449 -8.50 -27.00 11.05
N ASN A 450 -7.55 -26.06 11.14
CA ASN A 450 -7.86 -24.73 11.64
C ASN A 450 -8.70 -23.91 10.64
N ALA A 451 -8.53 -24.15 9.33
CA ALA A 451 -9.38 -23.52 8.34
C ALA A 451 -10.82 -24.05 8.42
N GLN A 452 -10.98 -25.36 8.66
CA GLN A 452 -12.30 -25.93 8.92
C GLN A 452 -12.95 -25.33 10.16
N ARG A 453 -12.20 -25.20 11.27
CA ARG A 453 -12.70 -24.57 12.50
C ARG A 453 -13.18 -23.13 12.28
N LEU A 454 -12.47 -22.35 11.45
CA LEU A 454 -12.89 -21.00 11.08
C LEU A 454 -14.18 -21.00 10.24
N LEU A 455 -14.35 -21.97 9.34
CA LEU A 455 -15.60 -22.14 8.58
C LEU A 455 -16.80 -22.45 9.50
N ASP A 456 -16.57 -23.10 10.63
CA ASP A 456 -17.62 -23.44 11.60
C ASP A 456 -18.01 -22.23 12.50
N TYR A 457 -17.26 -21.11 12.45
CA TYR A 457 -17.59 -19.91 13.22
C TYR A 457 -18.84 -19.21 12.65
N SER A 458 -19.55 -18.45 13.51
CA SER A 458 -20.53 -17.47 13.03
C SER A 458 -19.83 -16.28 12.37
N ASP A 459 -20.53 -15.51 11.55
CA ASP A 459 -19.92 -14.41 10.80
C ASP A 459 -19.23 -13.38 11.70
N LYS A 460 -19.85 -13.02 12.83
CA LYS A 460 -19.24 -12.14 13.84
C LYS A 460 -17.94 -12.71 14.42
N LYS A 461 -17.91 -14.01 14.73
CA LYS A 461 -16.72 -14.66 15.28
C LYS A 461 -15.62 -14.80 14.22
N LEU A 462 -16.00 -15.10 12.98
CA LEU A 462 -15.08 -15.19 11.86
C LEU A 462 -14.43 -13.82 11.62
N LEU A 463 -15.24 -12.76 11.49
CA LEU A 463 -14.77 -11.39 11.34
C LEU A 463 -13.74 -11.00 12.42
N LEU A 464 -14.06 -11.21 13.70
CA LEU A 464 -13.14 -10.93 14.82
C LEU A 464 -11.85 -11.76 14.79
N ALA A 465 -11.89 -12.98 14.25
CA ALA A 465 -10.73 -13.87 14.19
C ALA A 465 -9.84 -13.62 12.96
N THR A 466 -10.37 -13.01 11.91
CA THR A 466 -9.69 -12.91 10.61
C THR A 466 -9.41 -11.49 10.14
N SER A 467 -9.96 -10.45 10.78
CA SER A 467 -9.70 -9.05 10.45
C SER A 467 -8.81 -8.38 11.50
N THR A 468 -7.92 -7.49 11.04
CA THR A 468 -7.14 -6.58 11.88
C THR A 468 -7.95 -5.37 12.35
N SER A 469 -9.09 -5.10 11.72
CA SER A 469 -9.98 -3.98 12.02
C SER A 469 -11.47 -4.32 11.83
N PRO A 470 -12.01 -5.24 12.67
CA PRO A 470 -13.36 -5.79 12.51
C PRO A 470 -14.49 -4.76 12.40
N ASP A 471 -14.33 -3.61 13.05
CA ASP A 471 -15.34 -2.55 13.12
C ASP A 471 -15.52 -1.80 11.78
N VAL A 472 -14.56 -1.92 10.86
CA VAL A 472 -14.52 -1.15 9.62
C VAL A 472 -14.39 -2.02 8.37
N GLU A 473 -14.52 -3.34 8.47
CA GLU A 473 -14.53 -4.18 7.26
C GLU A 473 -15.78 -3.95 6.40
N ARG A 474 -15.68 -4.21 5.09
CA ARG A 474 -16.85 -4.21 4.21
C ARG A 474 -17.81 -5.35 4.57
N LEU A 475 -19.09 -5.16 4.26
CA LEU A 475 -20.16 -6.14 4.55
C LEU A 475 -19.88 -7.53 3.96
N ASN A 476 -19.18 -7.60 2.82
CA ASN A 476 -18.86 -8.85 2.14
C ASN A 476 -17.52 -9.49 2.57
N PHE A 477 -16.79 -8.90 3.51
CA PHE A 477 -15.49 -9.41 3.97
C PHE A 477 -15.60 -10.89 4.41
N VAL A 478 -16.57 -11.20 5.27
CA VAL A 478 -16.77 -12.56 5.78
C VAL A 478 -17.10 -13.55 4.66
N GLY A 479 -17.88 -13.12 3.67
CA GLY A 479 -18.19 -13.91 2.48
C GLY A 479 -16.92 -14.33 1.73
N LYS A 480 -16.04 -13.36 1.43
CA LYS A 480 -14.75 -13.60 0.75
C LYS A 480 -13.81 -14.51 1.54
N VAL A 481 -13.76 -14.35 2.86
CA VAL A 481 -12.98 -15.22 3.74
C VAL A 481 -13.51 -16.66 3.67
N ARG A 482 -14.83 -16.86 3.78
CA ARG A 482 -15.44 -18.19 3.68
C ARG A 482 -15.21 -18.82 2.33
N GLU A 483 -15.33 -18.06 1.26
CA GLU A 483 -15.07 -18.53 -0.11
C GLU A 483 -13.64 -19.06 -0.23
N SER A 484 -12.65 -18.27 0.21
CA SER A 484 -11.23 -18.63 0.17
C SER A 484 -10.93 -19.88 1.00
N LEU A 485 -11.40 -19.93 2.26
CA LEU A 485 -11.19 -21.08 3.14
C LEU A 485 -11.90 -22.34 2.62
N THR A 486 -13.09 -22.20 2.05
CA THR A 486 -13.85 -23.30 1.44
C THR A 486 -13.12 -23.84 0.21
N TYR A 487 -12.66 -22.95 -0.67
CA TYR A 487 -11.88 -23.33 -1.85
C TYR A 487 -10.63 -24.09 -1.45
N MET A 488 -9.89 -23.58 -0.47
CA MET A 488 -8.68 -24.20 0.07
C MET A 488 -8.95 -25.61 0.61
N ASN A 489 -10.03 -25.80 1.38
CA ASN A 489 -10.35 -27.10 1.98
C ASN A 489 -10.92 -28.13 0.99
N ARG A 490 -11.61 -27.68 -0.07
CA ARG A 490 -12.21 -28.56 -1.08
C ARG A 490 -11.24 -28.98 -2.19
N ASN A 491 -10.18 -28.22 -2.41
CA ASN A 491 -9.22 -28.44 -3.48
C ASN A 491 -7.85 -28.84 -2.95
N LYS A 492 -7.00 -29.33 -3.85
CA LYS A 492 -5.60 -29.66 -3.59
C LYS A 492 -4.72 -28.87 -4.54
N SER A 493 -3.65 -28.24 -4.05
CA SER A 493 -2.74 -27.46 -4.89
C SER A 493 -2.20 -28.25 -6.08
N GLU A 494 -1.96 -29.56 -5.94
CA GLU A 494 -1.42 -30.40 -7.02
C GLU A 494 -2.39 -30.58 -8.19
N LYS A 495 -3.70 -30.47 -7.93
CA LYS A 495 -4.73 -30.52 -8.99
C LYS A 495 -4.86 -29.19 -9.72
N ILE A 496 -4.63 -28.08 -9.02
CA ILE A 496 -4.74 -26.73 -9.58
C ILE A 496 -3.47 -26.36 -10.35
N PHE A 497 -2.30 -26.63 -9.76
CA PHE A 497 -0.97 -26.45 -10.33
C PHE A 497 -0.42 -27.79 -10.83
N GLN A 498 -0.95 -28.25 -11.97
CA GLN A 498 -0.54 -29.51 -12.57
C GLN A 498 0.97 -29.51 -12.82
N LEU A 499 1.66 -30.56 -12.34
CA LEU A 499 3.12 -30.71 -12.43
C LEU A 499 3.91 -29.56 -11.78
N GLY A 500 3.30 -28.83 -10.83
CA GLY A 500 3.95 -27.67 -10.21
C GLY A 500 4.21 -26.53 -11.20
N ARG A 501 3.41 -26.41 -12.27
CA ARG A 501 3.54 -25.33 -13.25
C ARG A 501 2.69 -24.12 -12.86
N PRO A 502 3.17 -22.89 -13.12
CA PRO A 502 2.40 -21.68 -12.87
C PRO A 502 1.14 -21.64 -13.76
N MET A 503 0.07 -21.02 -13.27
CA MET A 503 -1.06 -20.68 -14.12
C MET A 503 -0.75 -19.37 -14.85
N LYS A 504 -0.72 -19.42 -16.19
CA LYS A 504 -0.49 -18.24 -17.03
C LYS A 504 -1.79 -17.80 -17.67
N PHE A 505 -2.07 -16.51 -17.61
CA PHE A 505 -3.23 -15.90 -18.23
C PHE A 505 -2.78 -14.83 -19.21
N LYS A 506 -3.29 -14.90 -20.44
CA LYS A 506 -3.07 -13.87 -21.45
C LYS A 506 -4.33 -13.02 -21.55
N ARG A 507 -4.13 -11.71 -21.71
CA ARG A 507 -5.25 -10.79 -21.95
C ARG A 507 -5.86 -11.03 -23.33
N VAL A 508 -7.19 -10.98 -23.42
CA VAL A 508 -7.97 -11.02 -24.66
C VAL A 508 -9.02 -9.92 -24.63
N GLY A 509 -9.01 -9.06 -25.64
CA GLY A 509 -9.84 -7.86 -25.66
C GLY A 509 -9.48 -6.88 -24.54
N GLN A 510 -10.46 -6.10 -24.08
CA GLN A 510 -10.24 -5.11 -23.03
C GLN A 510 -10.12 -5.74 -21.64
N ASN A 511 -11.05 -6.64 -21.28
CA ASN A 511 -11.13 -7.19 -19.91
C ASN A 511 -11.18 -8.72 -19.82
N GLY A 512 -11.01 -9.42 -20.93
CA GLY A 512 -10.93 -10.88 -20.92
C GLY A 512 -9.54 -11.34 -20.50
N TRP A 513 -9.50 -12.40 -19.69
CA TRP A 513 -8.31 -13.20 -19.44
C TRP A 513 -8.60 -14.61 -19.92
N ILE A 514 -7.68 -15.19 -20.70
CA ILE A 514 -7.74 -16.61 -21.04
C ILE A 514 -6.57 -17.33 -20.37
N ARG A 515 -6.87 -18.46 -19.73
CA ARG A 515 -5.83 -19.37 -19.26
C ARG A 515 -5.14 -20.01 -20.46
N ILE A 516 -3.82 -19.95 -20.50
CA ILE A 516 -3.02 -20.63 -21.51
C ILE A 516 -2.66 -22.02 -20.98
N THR A 517 -3.16 -23.06 -21.63
CA THR A 517 -2.70 -24.44 -21.40
C THR A 517 -1.46 -24.68 -22.24
N GLU A 518 -0.37 -25.12 -21.62
CA GLU A 518 0.83 -25.56 -22.34
C GLU A 518 0.55 -26.95 -22.96
N GLU A 519 -0.30 -26.99 -24.00
CA GLU A 519 -0.60 -28.19 -24.80
C GLU A 519 0.07 -28.17 -26.19
N SER A 520 0.98 -27.22 -26.45
CA SER A 520 1.70 -27.09 -27.72
C SER A 520 3.18 -27.43 -27.60
#